data_AF-A0A644VX85-F1
#
_entry.id   AF-A0A644VX85-F1
#
_cell.length_a   1.000
_cell.length_b   1.000
_cell.length_c   1.000
_cell.angle_alpha   90.00
_cell.angle_beta   90.00
_cell.angle_gamma   90.00
#
_symmetry.space_group_name_H-M   'P 1'
#
loop_
_entity.id
_entity.type
_entity.pdbx_description
1 polymer ?
#
loop_
_entity_poly.entity_id
_entity_poly.type
_entity_poly.pdbx_seq_one_letter_code
_entity_poly.pdbx_strand_id
1 'polypeptide(L)' 'MLLRTTSTTVVESYIIQLWHERNGMVREIKSTERVTHISLLGLPKGMYFVHVKKEGEVVQKQILWVR' A
#
# COMPACT_ATOMS: atom_id res chain seq x y z
N MET A 1 -19.89 8.99 27.26
CA MET A 1 -19.54 9.04 25.83
C MET A 1 -18.02 8.99 25.74
N LEU A 2 -17.44 7.81 25.50
CA LEU A 2 -15.98 7.66 25.39
C LEU A 2 -15.55 8.11 23.99
N LEU A 3 -14.94 9.29 23.92
CA LEU A 3 -14.24 9.75 22.72
C LEU A 3 -13.01 8.83 22.53
N ARG A 4 -13.16 7.83 21.66
CA ARG A 4 -12.01 7.10 21.11
C ARG A 4 -11.25 8.08 20.22
N THR A 5 -10.28 8.76 20.80
CA THR A 5 -9.20 9.39 20.02
C THR A 5 -8.41 8.27 19.36
N THR A 6 -8.77 7.92 18.13
CA THR A 6 -7.84 7.23 17.25
C THR A 6 -6.68 8.17 17.02
N SER A 7 -5.65 8.07 17.86
CA SER A 7 -4.37 8.72 17.63
C SER A 7 -3.79 8.09 16.37
N THR A 8 -4.14 8.64 15.21
CA THR A 8 -3.51 8.29 13.95
C THR A 8 -2.07 8.75 14.10
N THR A 9 -1.18 7.81 14.44
CA THR A 9 0.25 8.07 14.53
C THR A 9 0.71 8.38 13.12
N VAL A 10 0.85 9.67 12.83
CA VAL A 10 1.36 10.18 11.56
C VAL A 10 2.84 9.82 11.50
N VAL A 11 3.21 9.02 10.51
CA VAL A 11 4.59 8.66 10.21
C VAL A 11 5.08 9.49 9.02
N GLU A 12 6.40 9.49 8.80
CA GLU A 12 6.99 10.09 7.62
C GLU A 12 6.36 9.54 6.34
N SER A 13 6.28 10.38 5.31
CA SER A 13 5.57 10.03 4.08
C SER A 13 6.25 8.87 3.35
N TYR A 14 5.42 8.00 2.80
CA TYR A 14 5.86 6.86 2.01
C TYR A 14 4.90 6.62 0.85
N ILE A 15 5.37 5.82 -0.10
CA ILE A 15 4.65 5.47 -1.32
C ILE A 15 4.46 3.96 -1.36
N ILE A 16 3.23 3.49 -1.50
CA ILE A 16 2.93 2.08 -1.80
C ILE A 16 2.69 1.95 -3.30
N GLN A 17 3.41 1.06 -3.97
CA GLN A 17 3.19 0.71 -5.36
C GLN A 17 2.71 -0.73 -5.47
N LEU A 18 1.65 -0.96 -6.26
CA LEU A 18 1.17 -2.30 -6.61
C LEU A 18 1.53 -2.62 -8.06
N TRP A 19 2.30 -3.68 -8.24
CA TRP A 19 2.75 -4.17 -9.52
C TRP A 19 2.09 -5.51 -9.83
N HIS A 20 1.28 -5.58 -10.87
CA HIS A 20 0.69 -6.81 -11.37
C HIS A 20 1.70 -7.55 -12.26
N GLU A 21 1.78 -8.88 -12.14
CA GLU A 21 2.73 -9.73 -12.86
C GLU A 21 2.73 -9.51 -14.39
N ARG A 22 1.57 -9.18 -14.99
CA ARG A 22 1.42 -8.98 -16.44
C ARG A 22 1.28 -7.53 -16.87
N ASN A 23 0.73 -6.68 -15.99
CA ASN A 23 0.30 -5.33 -16.37
C ASN A 23 1.27 -4.25 -15.86
N GLY A 24 2.32 -4.63 -15.14
CA GLY A 24 3.25 -3.69 -14.52
C GLY A 24 2.60 -2.95 -13.35
N MET A 25 3.03 -1.71 -13.09
CA MET A 25 2.49 -0.91 -12.00
C MET A 25 1.04 -0.51 -12.28
N VAL A 26 0.10 -0.97 -11.46
CA VAL A 26 -1.33 -0.67 -11.63
C VAL A 26 -1.86 0.39 -10.66
N ARG A 27 -1.12 0.67 -9.59
CA ARG A 27 -1.52 1.67 -8.60
C ARG A 27 -0.32 2.20 -7.80
N GLU A 28 -0.39 3.48 -7.49
CA GLU A 28 0.51 4.17 -6.56
C GLU A 28 -0.32 4.93 -5.52
N ILE A 29 0.06 4.83 -4.24
CA ILE A 29 -0.64 5.44 -3.11
C ILE A 29 0.40 6.14 -2.24
N LYS A 30 0.19 7.43 -1.95
CA LYS A 30 0.99 8.17 -0.97
C LYS A 30 0.28 8.15 0.37
N SER A 31 1.02 7.86 1.44
CA SER A 31 0.46 7.80 2.79
C SER A 31 1.44 8.34 3.82
N THR A 32 0.87 8.86 4.91
CA THR A 32 1.56 9.24 6.14
C THR A 32 0.96 8.49 7.34
N GLU A 33 0.06 7.53 7.10
CA GLU A 33 -0.59 6.75 8.15
C GLU A 33 0.25 5.54 8.50
N ARG A 34 0.32 5.19 9.79
CA ARG A 34 1.01 3.97 10.24
C ARG A 34 0.42 2.69 9.62
N VAL A 35 -0.89 2.68 9.34
CA VAL A 35 -1.60 1.55 8.74
C VAL A 35 -2.47 2.10 7.61
N THR A 36 -2.28 1.60 6.39
CA THR A 36 -3.07 1.99 5.23
C THR A 36 -3.76 0.78 4.63
N HIS A 37 -5.07 0.88 4.45
CA HIS A 37 -5.87 -0.15 3.79
C HIS A 37 -5.94 0.11 2.29
N ILE A 38 -5.67 -0.90 1.49
CA ILE A 38 -5.69 -0.80 0.03
C ILE A 38 -6.82 -1.69 -0.50
N SER A 39 -7.82 -1.06 -1.11
CA SER A 39 -8.88 -1.81 -1.81
C SER A 39 -8.33 -2.44 -3.08
N LEU A 40 -8.57 -3.74 -3.25
CA LEU A 40 -8.21 -4.48 -4.47
C LEU A 40 -9.37 -4.55 -5.47
N LEU A 41 -10.50 -3.89 -5.17
CA LEU A 41 -11.67 -3.89 -6.03
C LEU A 41 -11.33 -3.27 -7.39
N GLY A 42 -11.76 -3.93 -8.47
CA GLY A 42 -11.50 -3.50 -9.84
C GLY A 42 -10.07 -3.75 -10.33
N LEU A 43 -9.19 -4.33 -9.51
CA LEU A 43 -7.88 -4.77 -9.97
C LEU A 43 -7.99 -6.18 -10.59
N PRO A 44 -7.19 -6.47 -11.64
CA PRO A 44 -7.12 -7.80 -12.22
C PRO A 44 -6.80 -8.90 -11.21
N LYS A 45 -7.21 -10.13 -11.52
CA LYS A 45 -6.77 -11.31 -10.76
C LYS A 45 -5.34 -11.65 -11.17
N GLY A 46 -4.55 -12.15 -10.21
CA GLY A 46 -3.17 -12.55 -10.44
C GLY A 46 -2.23 -12.23 -9.28
N MET A 47 -0.94 -12.31 -9.56
CA MET A 47 0.10 -12.00 -8.58
C MET A 47 0.43 -10.51 -8.58
N TYR A 48 0.62 -9.99 -7.37
CA TYR A 48 0.98 -8.62 -7.09
C TYR A 48 2.27 -8.55 -6.30
N PHE A 49 3.18 -7.67 -6.72
CA PHE A 49 4.32 -7.21 -5.94
C PHE A 49 3.96 -5.85 -5.34
N VAL A 50 3.86 -5.82 -4.02
CA VAL A 50 3.64 -4.61 -3.23
C VAL A 50 4.99 -4.08 -2.82
N HIS A 51 5.34 -2.88 -3.27
CA HIS A 51 6.55 -2.17 -2.89
C HIS A 51 6.19 -0.99 -2.01
N VAL A 52 6.77 -0.91 -0.81
CA VAL A 52 6.73 0.30 0.01
C VAL A 52 8.03 1.05 -0.24
N LYS A 53 7.91 2.31 -0.65
CA LYS A 53 9.02 3.20 -0.93
C LYS A 53 9.05 4.36 0.05
N LYS A 54 10.25 4.67 0.54
CA LYS A 54 10.54 5.85 1.35
C LYS A 54 11.74 6.55 0.73
N GLU A 55 11.66 7.86 0.54
CA GLU A 55 12.75 8.66 -0.06
C GLU A 55 13.26 8.12 -1.41
N GLY A 56 12.37 7.49 -2.19
CA GLY A 56 12.71 6.90 -3.50
C GLY A 56 13.23 5.47 -3.44
N GLU A 57 13.60 4.95 -2.27
CA GLU A 57 14.10 3.59 -2.07
C GLU A 57 13.00 2.61 -1.66
N VAL A 58 13.09 1.36 -2.13
CA VAL A 58 12.14 0.30 -1.74
C VAL A 58 12.57 -0.28 -0.40
N VAL A 59 11.84 0.04 0.66
CA VAL A 59 12.12 -0.38 2.04
C VAL A 59 11.42 -1.68 2.43
N GLN A 60 10.31 -2.02 1.75
CA GLN A 60 9.60 -3.27 1.99
C GLN A 60 9.03 -3.82 0.69
N LYS A 61 9.04 -5.15 0.58
CA LYS A 61 8.43 -5.91 -0.53
C LYS A 61 7.50 -6.97 0.03
N GLN A 62 6.35 -7.15 -0.59
CA GLN A 62 5.41 -8.21 -0.27
C GLN A 62 4.79 -8.77 -1.54
N ILE A 63 4.54 -10.08 -1.57
CA ILE A 63 3.83 -10.73 -2.66
C ILE A 63 2.40 -11.04 -2.19
N LEU A 64 1.43 -10.79 -3.06
CA LEU A 64 0.02 -11.08 -2.84
C LEU A 64 -0.53 -11.81 -4.06
N TRP A 65 -1.26 -12.92 -3.83
CA TRP A 65 -2.01 -13.61 -4.86
C TRP A 65 -3.50 -13.28 -4.72
N VAL A 66 -4.09 -12.68 -5.75
CA VAL A 66 -5.52 -12.33 -5.79
C VAL A 66 -6.25 -13.31 -6.71
N ARG A 67 -7.21 -14.05 -6.14
CA ARG A 67 -7.98 -15.10 -6.81
C ARG A 67 -9.25 -14.60 -7.48
#